data_AF-A0A7V9IF94-F1
#
_entry.id   AF-A0A7V9IF94-F1
#
_cell.length_a   1.000
_cell.length_b   1.000
_cell.length_c   1.000
_cell.angle_alpha   90.00
_cell.angle_beta   90.00
_cell.angle_gamma   90.00
#
_symmetry.space_group_name_H-M   'P 1'
#
loop_
_entity.id
_entity.type
_entity.pdbx_description
1 polymer ?
#
loop_
_entity_poly.entity_id
_entity_poly.type
_entity_poly.pdbx_seq_one_letter_code
_entity_poly.pdbx_strand_id
1 'polypeptide(L)'
;MRTTVTLEPDLAAKLRNLARERGISFKEALNGAIRQGLAPPEARPYRLATRPMGLRRGVDLDKALALAGELEDAETIRKLELRK
;
A
#
# COMPACT_ATOMS: atom_id res chain seq x y z
N MET A 1 20.36 -25.05 -16.87
CA MET A 1 19.82 -26.41 -16.62
C MET A 1 18.88 -26.79 -17.75
N ARG A 2 18.85 -28.06 -18.17
CA ARG A 2 17.86 -28.58 -19.13
C ARG A 2 16.78 -29.31 -18.33
N THR A 3 15.53 -28.88 -18.49
CA THR A 3 14.38 -29.44 -17.79
C THR A 3 13.28 -29.70 -18.80
N THR A 4 12.58 -30.81 -18.66
CA THR A 4 11.36 -31.09 -19.41
C THR A 4 10.19 -30.73 -18.51
N VAL A 5 9.28 -29.87 -18.99
CA VAL A 5 8.08 -29.46 -18.27
C VAL A 5 6.86 -29.74 -19.14
N THR A 6 5.80 -30.25 -18.52
CA THR A 6 4.51 -30.42 -19.19
C THR A 6 3.73 -29.12 -19.06
N LEU A 7 3.17 -28.62 -20.17
CA LEU A 7 2.35 -27.42 -20.22
C LEU A 7 0.97 -27.76 -20.76
N GLU A 8 -0.06 -27.16 -20.18
CA GLU A 8 -1.41 -27.23 -20.74
C GLU A 8 -1.42 -26.66 -22.17
N PRO A 9 -2.27 -27.19 -23.08
CA PRO A 9 -2.28 -26.77 -24.48
C PRO A 9 -2.52 -25.27 -24.68
N ASP A 10 -3.33 -24.65 -23.82
CA ASP A 10 -3.63 -23.22 -23.88
C ASP A 10 -2.43 -22.36 -23.47
N LEU A 11 -1.67 -22.77 -22.44
CA LEU A 11 -0.44 -22.09 -22.01
C LEU A 11 0.64 -22.17 -23.09
N ALA A 12 0.80 -23.35 -23.71
CA ALA A 12 1.72 -23.51 -24.83
C ALA A 12 1.36 -22.59 -26.01
N ALA A 13 0.07 -22.47 -26.34
CA ALA A 13 -0.40 -21.57 -27.39
C ALA A 13 -0.15 -20.09 -27.05
N LYS A 14 -0.46 -19.68 -25.81
CA LYS A 14 -0.21 -18.32 -25.31
C LYS A 14 1.28 -17.96 -25.38
N LEU A 15 2.16 -18.86 -24.94
CA LEU A 15 3.61 -18.65 -24.99
C LEU A 15 4.15 -18.59 -26.42
N ARG A 16 3.60 -19.37 -27.36
CA ARG A 16 3.96 -19.28 -28.79
C ARG A 16 3.55 -17.94 -29.39
N ASN A 17 2.35 -17.46 -29.08
CA ASN A 17 1.90 -16.15 -29.52
C ASN A 17 2.79 -15.04 -28.96
N LEU A 18 3.08 -15.09 -27.66
CA LEU A 18 3.99 -14.15 -27.00
C LEU A 18 5.38 -14.13 -27.65
N ALA A 19 5.94 -15.32 -27.94
CA ALA A 19 7.21 -15.46 -28.62
C ALA A 19 7.19 -14.83 -30.02
N ARG A 20 6.13 -15.08 -30.79
CA ARG A 20 5.94 -14.51 -32.13
C ARG A 20 5.81 -12.99 -32.09
N GLU A 21 4.99 -12.46 -31.19
CA GLU A 21 4.75 -11.01 -31.04
C GLU A 21 6.01 -10.25 -30.66
N ARG A 22 6.86 -10.86 -29.82
CA ARG A 22 8.12 -10.24 -29.34
C ARG A 22 9.34 -10.59 -30.19
N GLY A 23 9.21 -11.48 -31.18
CA GLY A 23 10.35 -11.95 -31.98
C GLY A 23 11.41 -12.72 -31.19
N ILE A 24 11.01 -13.42 -30.12
CA ILE A 24 11.91 -14.17 -29.22
C ILE A 24 11.67 -15.67 -29.32
N SER A 25 12.60 -16.47 -28.80
CA SER A 25 12.44 -17.92 -28.76
C SER A 25 11.36 -18.34 -27.73
N PHE A 26 10.77 -19.52 -27.95
CA PHE A 26 9.82 -20.10 -26.99
C PHE A 26 10.44 -20.28 -25.59
N LYS A 27 11.74 -20.61 -25.53
CA LYS A 27 12.51 -20.72 -24.28
C LYS A 27 12.58 -19.37 -23.54
N GLU A 28 12.83 -18.28 -24.24
CA GLU A 28 12.89 -16.94 -23.64
C GLU A 28 11.52 -16.50 -23.16
N ALA A 29 10.46 -16.74 -23.94
CA ALA A 29 9.08 -16.47 -23.54
C ALA A 29 8.70 -17.23 -22.25
N LEU A 30 8.98 -18.54 -22.19
CA LEU A 30 8.70 -19.38 -21.02
C LEU A 30 9.46 -18.89 -19.78
N ASN A 31 10.78 -18.69 -19.89
CA ASN A 31 11.60 -18.25 -18.77
C ASN A 31 11.22 -16.83 -18.31
N GLY A 32 10.86 -15.94 -19.24
CA GLY A 32 10.38 -14.59 -18.93
C GLY A 32 9.08 -14.60 -18.16
N ALA A 33 8.12 -15.43 -18.58
CA ALA A 33 6.85 -15.61 -17.87
C ALA A 33 7.05 -16.15 -16.45
N ILE A 34 7.92 -17.16 -16.28
CA ILE A 34 8.24 -17.72 -14.95
C ILE A 34 8.91 -16.65 -14.06
N ARG A 35 9.86 -15.88 -14.61
CA ARG A 35 10.51 -14.78 -13.84
C ARG A 35 9.51 -13.74 -13.38
N GLN A 36 8.56 -13.34 -14.23
CA GLN A 36 7.51 -12.40 -13.83
C GLN A 36 6.58 -13.00 -12.77
N GLY A 37 6.20 -14.27 -12.90
CA GLY A 37 5.34 -14.94 -11.93
C GLY A 37 6.00 -15.20 -10.57
N LEU A 38 7.32 -15.33 -10.53
CA LEU A 38 8.10 -15.50 -9.30
C LEU A 38 8.64 -14.18 -8.72
N ALA A 39 8.47 -13.05 -9.43
CA ALA A 39 8.86 -11.76 -8.90
C ALA A 39 7.97 -11.40 -7.71
N PRO A 40 8.53 -10.84 -6.62
CA PRO A 40 7.71 -10.32 -5.53
C PRO A 40 6.78 -9.24 -6.09
N PRO A 41 5.55 -9.12 -5.58
CA PRO A 41 4.66 -8.03 -5.99
C PRO A 41 5.38 -6.70 -5.74
N GLU A 42 5.38 -5.82 -6.74
CA GLU A 42 5.87 -4.46 -6.54
C GLU A 42 5.03 -3.80 -5.45
N ALA A 43 5.64 -3.59 -4.28
CA ALA A 43 5.02 -2.82 -3.22
C ALA A 43 4.94 -1.37 -3.70
N ARG A 44 3.73 -0.93 -4.06
CA ARG A 44 3.50 0.48 -4.35
C ARG A 44 3.70 1.27 -3.06
N PRO A 45 4.49 2.36 -3.07
CA PRO A 45 4.59 3.23 -1.91
C PRO A 45 3.21 3.71 -1.47
N TYR A 46 2.88 3.52 -0.19
CA TYR A 46 1.63 4.03 0.36
C TYR A 46 1.61 5.56 0.25
N ARG A 47 0.56 6.10 -0.37
CA ARG A 47 0.32 7.54 -0.45
C ARG A 47 -0.97 7.88 0.30
N LEU A 48 -0.82 8.59 1.42
CA LEU A 48 -1.95 9.14 2.16
C LEU A 48 -2.33 10.51 1.59
N ALA A 49 -3.59 10.67 1.20
CA ALA A 49 -4.13 11.99 0.86
C ALA A 49 -4.34 12.81 2.14
N THR A 50 -3.51 13.83 2.36
CA THR A 50 -3.64 14.72 3.51
C THR A 50 -4.84 15.66 3.36
N ARG A 51 -5.53 15.95 4.47
CA ARG A 51 -6.57 16.97 4.53
C ARG A 51 -6.19 18.03 5.56
N PRO A 52 -6.56 19.31 5.34
CA PRO A 52 -6.33 20.35 6.32
C PRO A 52 -7.13 20.05 7.59
N MET A 53 -6.45 19.95 8.74
CA MET A 53 -7.10 19.71 10.04
C MET A 53 -7.44 21.01 10.79
N GLY A 54 -7.10 22.18 10.25
CA GLY A 54 -7.40 23.47 10.89
C GLY A 54 -6.63 23.70 12.21
N LEU A 55 -5.39 23.18 12.28
CA LEU A 55 -4.59 23.22 13.51
C LEU A 55 -4.22 24.65 13.92
N ARG A 56 -4.40 24.97 15.20
CA ARG A 56 -3.95 26.23 15.79
C ARG A 56 -2.46 26.13 16.12
N ARG A 57 -1.68 27.15 15.77
CA ARG A 57 -0.25 27.20 16.08
C ARG A 57 -0.04 27.20 17.60
N GLY A 58 0.93 26.42 18.08
CA GLY A 58 1.26 26.31 19.49
C GLY A 58 0.44 25.28 20.28
N VAL A 59 -0.48 24.56 19.63
CA VAL A 59 -1.19 23.43 20.23
C VAL A 59 -0.45 22.15 19.89
N ASP A 60 0.08 21.47 20.92
CA ASP A 60 0.69 20.15 20.79
C ASP A 60 -0.40 19.07 20.75
N LEU A 61 -0.58 18.47 19.57
CA LEU A 61 -1.51 17.35 19.37
C LEU A 61 -0.85 15.97 19.49
N ASP A 62 0.47 15.89 19.62
CA ASP A 62 1.14 14.61 19.91
C ASP A 62 0.71 14.09 21.30
N LYS A 63 0.30 15.01 22.18
CA LYS A 63 -0.32 14.74 23.49
C LYS A 63 -1.79 15.10 23.56
N ALA A 64 -2.55 14.87 22.49
CA ALA A 64 -3.97 15.27 22.40
C ALA A 64 -4.84 14.81 23.58
N LEU A 65 -4.58 13.63 24.15
CA LEU A 65 -5.33 13.13 25.32
C LEU A 65 -5.07 13.96 26.59
N ALA A 66 -3.82 14.36 26.82
CA ALA A 66 -3.48 15.20 27.97
C ALA A 66 -4.10 16.60 27.81
N LEU A 67 -3.99 17.17 26.61
CA LEU A 67 -4.63 18.44 26.27
C LEU A 67 -6.16 18.38 26.47
N ALA A 68 -6.80 17.28 26.08
CA ALA A 68 -8.24 17.10 26.30
C ALA A 68 -8.62 17.09 27.79
N GLY A 69 -7.83 16.41 28.62
CA GLY A 69 -8.02 16.40 30.07
C GLY A 69 -7.89 17.80 30.69
N GLU A 70 -6.85 18.55 30.32
CA GLU A 70 -6.66 19.93 30.81
C GLU A 70 -7.85 20.84 30.44
N LEU A 71 -8.38 20.70 29.22
CA LEU A 71 -9.55 21.47 28.78
C LEU A 71 -10.83 21.08 29.56
N GLU A 72 -11.00 19.80 29.87
CA GLU A 72 -12.13 19.29 30.64
C GLU A 72 -12.07 19.76 32.11
N ASP A 73 -10.89 19.70 32.72
CA ASP A 73 -10.64 20.17 34.07
C ASP A 73 -10.94 21.67 34.19
N ALA A 74 -10.45 22.47 33.24
CA ALA A 74 -10.68 23.91 33.21
C ALA A 74 -12.17 24.28 33.10
N GLU A 75 -12.92 23.56 32.26
CA GLU A 75 -14.37 23.79 32.12
C GLU A 75 -15.15 23.29 33.34
N THR A 76 -14.68 22.23 34.00
CA THR A 76 -15.26 21.74 35.26
C THR A 76 -15.11 22.77 36.38
N ILE A 77 -13.91 23.32 36.56
CA ILE A 77 -13.64 24.39 37.53
C ILE A 77 -14.54 25.60 37.25
N ARG A 78 -14.65 26.02 35.99
CA ARG A 78 -15.49 27.16 35.59
C ARG A 78 -16.97 26.95 35.94
N LYS A 79 -17.51 25.75 35.73
CA LYS A 79 -18.91 25.43 36.08
C LYS A 79 -19.15 25.49 37.58
N LEU A 80 -18.21 24.94 38.37
CA LEU A 80 -18.24 25.00 39.83
C LEU A 80 -18.23 26.45 40.34
N GLU A 81 -17.40 27.32 39.76
CA GLU A 81 -17.36 28.75 40.09
C GLU A 81 -18.68 29.47 39.76
N LEU A 82 -19.34 29.08 38.67
CA LEU A 82 -20.65 29.60 38.26
C LEU A 82 -21.81 29.02 39.07
N ARG A 83 -21.56 28.11 40.03
CA ARG A 83 -22.58 27.33 40.77
C ARG A 83 -23.60 26.66 39.83
N LYS A 84 -23.14 26.17 38.69
CA LYS A 84 -23.93 25.44 37.69
C LYS A 84 -23.46 24.01 37.54
#